data_AF-A0A0N4XF33-F1
#
_entry.id   AF-A0A0N4XF33-F1
#
_cell.length_a   1.000
_cell.length_b   1.000
_cell.length_c   1.000
_cell.angle_alpha   90.00
_cell.angle_beta   90.00
_cell.angle_gamma   90.00
#
_symmetry.space_group_name_H-M   'P 1'
#
loop_
_entity.id
_entity.type
_entity.pdbx_description
1 polymer ?
#
loop_
_entity_poly.entity_id
_entity_poly.type
_entity_poly.pdbx_seq_one_letter_code
_entity_poly.pdbx_strand_id
1 'polypeptide(L)'
;MLSSTAEVNDDESKPWLNPWKHALPPKTSTTTSYEEVGIDWSFVERLMPHEVVPPLPVHESYPTPSGWQPPRDPPPNLPYYVRRRRDHMLPLYLSLKKDLLNEKTLDIDHVELVTLKGVDGDVFACESDLRKFLEAELGRPVATHVDELKGRIVVKGADRSLIEKFLFSQGF
;
A
#
# COMPACT_ATOMS: atom_id res chain seq x y z
N MET A 1 19.33 40.45 62.64
CA MET A 1 18.87 41.32 61.53
C MET A 1 18.60 40.40 60.33
N LEU A 2 17.45 40.36 59.66
CA LEU A 2 16.15 41.01 59.78
C LEU A 2 15.09 39.91 59.56
N SER A 3 14.10 39.81 60.45
CA SER A 3 12.91 38.98 60.21
C SER A 3 11.93 39.84 59.41
N SER A 4 11.78 39.57 58.11
CA SER A 4 10.71 40.21 57.32
C SER A 4 9.38 39.58 57.74
N THR A 5 8.65 40.25 58.61
CA THR A 5 7.23 39.98 58.86
C THR A 5 6.49 40.16 57.54
N ALA A 6 6.06 39.06 56.93
CA ALA A 6 5.14 39.09 55.81
C ALA A 6 3.86 39.78 56.29
N GLU A 7 3.61 40.98 55.77
CA GLU A 7 2.37 41.71 56.00
C GLU A 7 1.22 40.81 55.53
N VAL A 8 0.42 40.35 56.48
CA VAL A 8 -0.82 39.63 56.19
C VAL A 8 -1.71 40.61 55.45
N ASN A 9 -1.91 40.37 54.15
CA ASN A 9 -2.73 41.20 53.28
C ASN A 9 -4.14 41.32 53.89
N ASP A 10 -4.46 42.47 54.46
CA ASP A 10 -5.71 42.74 55.21
C ASP A 10 -6.98 42.70 54.35
N ASP A 11 -6.82 42.42 53.05
CA ASP A 11 -7.90 42.16 52.10
C ASP A 11 -8.39 40.71 52.11
N GLU A 12 -7.61 39.74 52.60
CA GLU A 12 -8.05 38.33 52.73
C GLU A 12 -8.90 38.07 53.98
N SER A 13 -8.85 38.96 54.97
CA SER A 13 -9.60 38.84 56.23
C SER A 13 -11.07 39.25 56.09
N LYS A 14 -11.43 39.94 55.01
CA LYS A 14 -12.74 40.57 54.78
C LYS A 14 -13.50 39.85 53.66
N PRO A 15 -14.44 38.95 53.99
CA PRO A 15 -15.09 38.08 53.00
C PRO A 15 -15.91 38.83 51.94
N TRP A 16 -16.33 40.07 52.24
CA TRP A 16 -17.14 40.90 51.35
C TRP A 16 -16.34 41.62 50.25
N LEU A 17 -15.01 41.66 50.34
CA LEU A 17 -14.14 42.24 49.30
C LEU A 17 -13.99 41.29 48.10
N ASN A 18 -14.08 39.98 48.30
CA ASN A 18 -14.16 38.98 47.23
C ASN A 18 -15.00 37.76 47.63
N PRO A 19 -16.34 37.89 47.63
CA PRO A 19 -17.23 36.81 48.09
C PRO A 19 -17.13 35.55 47.22
N TRP A 20 -16.75 35.68 45.95
CA TRP A 20 -16.62 34.58 45.00
C TRP A 20 -15.41 33.68 45.29
N LYS A 21 -14.33 34.22 45.86
CA LYS A 21 -13.16 33.45 46.27
C LYS A 21 -13.46 32.50 47.43
N HIS A 22 -14.37 32.88 48.33
CA HIS A 22 -14.81 32.06 49.45
C HIS A 22 -16.00 31.14 49.12
N ALA A 23 -16.81 31.50 48.12
CA ALA A 23 -17.99 30.72 47.72
C ALA A 23 -17.65 29.51 46.84
N LEU A 24 -16.54 29.57 46.09
CA LEU A 24 -16.10 28.45 45.26
C LEU A 24 -15.21 27.52 46.09
N PRO A 25 -15.48 26.20 46.13
CA PRO A 25 -14.57 25.27 46.77
C PRO A 25 -13.20 25.33 46.06
N PRO A 26 -12.09 25.17 46.79
CA PRO A 26 -10.76 25.15 46.17
C PRO A 26 -10.75 24.06 45.10
N LYS A 27 -10.32 24.41 43.88
CA LYS A 27 -10.16 23.44 42.80
C LYS A 27 -9.06 22.45 43.19
N THR A 28 -9.44 21.30 43.74
CA THR A 28 -8.50 20.23 44.04
C THR A 28 -8.28 19.41 42.77
N SER A 29 -7.09 19.49 42.17
CA SER A 29 -6.69 18.57 41.12
C SER A 29 -6.39 17.21 41.75
N THR A 30 -7.27 16.23 41.57
CA THR A 30 -7.05 14.85 41.99
C THR A 30 -6.09 14.18 41.00
N THR A 31 -4.81 14.55 41.03
CA THR A 31 -3.79 13.91 40.19
C THR A 31 -3.04 12.88 41.04
N THR A 32 -3.00 11.63 40.59
CA THR A 32 -2.22 10.58 41.24
C THR A 32 -0.73 10.76 40.92
N SER A 33 0.15 10.43 41.86
CA SER A 33 1.60 10.43 41.64
C SER A 33 2.01 9.39 40.58
N TYR A 34 2.98 9.72 39.74
CA TYR A 34 3.60 8.79 38.79
C TYR A 34 5.12 8.78 38.98
N GLU A 35 5.75 7.68 38.58
CA GLU A 35 7.21 7.56 38.49
C GLU A 35 7.56 7.12 37.07
N GLU A 36 8.55 7.76 36.46
CA GLU A 36 9.05 7.38 35.14
C GLU A 36 10.03 6.22 35.29
N VAL A 37 9.73 5.09 34.65
CA VAL A 37 10.61 3.92 34.63
C VAL A 37 11.50 4.00 33.39
N GLY A 38 12.80 3.76 33.55
CA GLY A 38 13.77 3.69 32.46
C GLY A 38 13.57 2.45 31.60
N ILE A 39 12.59 2.50 30.70
CA ILE A 39 12.32 1.46 29.69
C ILE A 39 13.16 1.77 28.45
N ASP A 40 13.65 0.72 27.78
CA ASP A 40 14.30 0.86 26.49
C ASP A 40 13.30 1.37 25.43
N TRP A 41 13.52 2.61 24.97
CA TRP A 41 12.64 3.28 24.02
C TRP A 41 12.61 2.57 22.65
N SER A 42 13.60 1.71 22.36
CA SER A 42 13.65 0.88 21.14
C SER A 42 12.38 0.04 20.94
N PHE A 43 11.73 -0.40 22.03
CA PHE A 43 10.46 -1.14 21.96
C PHE A 43 9.30 -0.28 21.46
N VAL A 44 9.28 1.01 21.80
CA VAL A 44 8.27 1.96 21.32
C VAL A 44 8.54 2.29 19.86
N GLU A 45 9.81 2.50 19.49
CA GLU A 45 10.19 2.82 18.11
C GLU A 45 9.83 1.70 17.13
N ARG A 46 10.00 0.43 17.53
CA ARG A 46 9.63 -0.72 16.70
C ARG A 46 8.13 -0.82 16.41
N LEU A 47 7.28 -0.22 17.24
CA LEU A 47 5.82 -0.20 17.05
C LEU A 47 5.39 0.90 16.08
N MET A 48 6.27 1.85 15.75
CA MET A 48 5.95 2.91 14.81
C MET A 48 5.86 2.35 13.37
N PRO A 49 4.91 2.83 12.54
CA PRO A 49 4.80 2.40 11.16
C PRO A 49 5.96 2.92 10.31
N HIS A 50 6.35 2.16 9.29
CA HIS A 50 7.30 2.64 8.27
C HIS A 50 6.58 3.57 7.28
N GLU A 51 7.12 4.77 7.07
CA GLU A 51 6.59 5.74 6.10
C GLU A 51 6.94 5.37 4.65
N VAL A 52 8.10 4.74 4.45
CA VAL A 52 8.66 4.40 3.14
C VAL A 52 8.72 2.88 3.00
N VAL A 53 8.42 2.38 1.80
CA VAL A 53 8.55 0.95 1.49
C VAL A 53 10.02 0.55 1.66
N PRO A 54 10.34 -0.48 2.47
CA PRO A 54 11.72 -0.86 2.71
C PRO A 54 12.37 -1.38 1.42
N PRO A 55 13.70 -1.23 1.29
CA PRO A 55 14.43 -1.82 0.17
C PRO A 55 14.35 -3.34 0.20
N LEU A 56 14.46 -3.96 -0.97
CA LEU A 56 14.40 -5.41 -1.11
C LEU A 56 15.60 -6.10 -0.45
N PRO A 57 15.39 -7.13 0.37
CA PRO A 57 16.48 -7.96 0.86
C PRO A 57 17.11 -8.75 -0.31
N VAL A 58 18.43 -8.82 -0.32
CA VAL A 58 19.17 -9.64 -1.28
C VAL A 58 19.13 -11.09 -0.79
N HIS A 59 18.75 -12.01 -1.67
CA HIS A 59 18.73 -13.44 -1.40
C HIS A 59 19.76 -14.16 -2.27
N GLU A 60 20.30 -15.27 -1.78
CA GLU A 60 21.31 -16.07 -2.51
C GLU A 60 20.73 -16.78 -3.74
N SER A 61 19.46 -17.18 -3.67
CA SER A 61 18.77 -17.93 -4.72
C SER A 61 17.40 -17.33 -5.02
N TYR A 62 17.07 -17.29 -6.30
CA TYR A 62 15.78 -16.90 -6.82
C TYR A 62 15.20 -18.02 -7.70
N PRO A 63 13.88 -18.25 -7.70
CA PRO A 63 12.85 -17.51 -6.97
C PRO A 63 12.90 -17.77 -5.45
N THR A 64 12.37 -16.82 -4.68
CA THR A 64 12.18 -17.02 -3.23
C THR A 64 11.17 -18.13 -2.97
N PRO A 65 11.05 -18.66 -1.73
CA PRO A 65 10.01 -19.65 -1.40
C PRO A 65 8.57 -19.19 -1.69
N SER A 66 8.34 -17.88 -1.74
CA SER A 66 7.07 -17.27 -2.15
C SER A 66 6.84 -17.23 -3.67
N GLY A 67 7.82 -17.66 -4.47
CA GLY A 67 7.79 -17.57 -5.93
C GLY A 67 8.16 -16.18 -6.48
N TRP A 68 8.62 -15.25 -5.65
CA TRP A 68 9.00 -13.92 -6.09
C TRP A 68 10.41 -13.92 -6.69
N GLN A 69 10.59 -13.13 -7.76
CA GLN A 69 11.87 -12.93 -8.43
C GLN A 69 12.05 -11.44 -8.75
N PRO A 70 13.25 -10.87 -8.51
CA PRO A 70 13.58 -9.50 -8.91
C PRO A 70 13.62 -9.37 -10.44
N PRO A 71 13.43 -8.16 -10.98
CA PRO A 71 13.69 -7.88 -12.39
C PRO A 71 15.16 -8.16 -12.74
N ARG A 72 15.43 -8.47 -14.00
CA ARG A 72 16.79 -8.68 -14.49
C ARG A 72 17.55 -7.35 -14.56
N ASP A 73 18.80 -7.35 -14.09
CA ASP A 73 19.74 -6.25 -14.22
C ASP A 73 20.94 -6.73 -15.06
N PRO A 74 21.25 -6.12 -16.22
CA PRO A 74 20.59 -4.97 -16.85
C PRO A 74 19.20 -5.30 -17.43
N PRO A 75 18.34 -4.28 -17.65
CA PRO A 75 17.05 -4.45 -18.30
C PRO A 75 17.18 -5.11 -19.69
N PRO A 76 16.20 -5.91 -20.11
CA PRO A 76 16.21 -6.52 -21.44
C PRO A 76 16.16 -5.44 -22.53
N ASN A 77 16.91 -5.64 -23.62
CA ASN A 77 16.91 -4.73 -24.78
C ASN A 77 15.66 -4.98 -25.65
N LEU A 78 14.50 -4.60 -25.11
CA LEU A 78 13.20 -4.70 -25.76
C LEU A 78 12.64 -3.29 -26.02
N PRO A 79 11.79 -3.10 -27.05
CA PRO A 79 11.19 -1.80 -27.34
C PRO A 79 10.14 -1.37 -26.31
N TYR A 80 9.80 -2.24 -25.37
CA TYR A 80 8.87 -2.00 -24.28
C TYR A 80 9.44 -2.49 -22.95
N TYR A 81 8.93 -1.92 -21.86
CA TYR A 81 9.31 -2.24 -20.50
C TYR A 81 8.09 -2.32 -19.62
N VAL A 82 8.00 -3.34 -18.76
CA VAL A 82 6.93 -3.46 -17.78
C VAL A 82 7.48 -3.12 -16.41
N ARG A 83 7.04 -2.00 -15.84
CA ARG A 83 7.51 -1.55 -14.54
C ARG A 83 6.92 -2.37 -13.40
N ARG A 84 7.74 -2.68 -12.39
CA ARG A 84 7.26 -3.19 -11.11
C ARG A 84 6.47 -2.11 -10.36
N ARG A 85 5.54 -2.56 -9.52
CA ARG A 85 4.81 -1.68 -8.61
C ARG A 85 5.70 -1.27 -7.42
N ARG A 86 5.21 -0.33 -6.60
CA ARG A 86 5.88 0.15 -5.38
C ARG A 86 6.17 -0.97 -4.36
N ASP A 87 5.38 -2.03 -4.38
CA ASP A 87 5.50 -3.24 -3.57
C ASP A 87 6.33 -4.34 -4.25
N HIS A 88 7.09 -3.99 -5.30
CA HIS A 88 7.98 -4.88 -6.07
C HIS A 88 7.27 -6.04 -6.78
N MET A 89 5.94 -5.97 -6.94
CA MET A 89 5.12 -6.96 -7.63
C MET A 89 4.85 -6.57 -9.09
N LEU A 90 4.52 -7.57 -9.90
CA LEU A 90 4.07 -7.35 -11.28
C LEU A 90 2.73 -6.59 -11.30
N PRO A 91 2.52 -5.64 -12.22
CA PRO A 91 1.32 -4.83 -12.31
C PRO A 91 0.15 -5.56 -13.00
N LEU A 92 -0.15 -6.78 -12.56
CA LEU A 92 -1.24 -7.62 -13.06
C LEU A 92 -2.46 -7.57 -12.14
N TYR A 93 -3.63 -7.41 -12.74
CA TYR A 93 -4.90 -7.31 -12.02
C TYR A 93 -5.93 -8.22 -12.67
N LEU A 94 -6.60 -9.02 -11.85
CA LEU A 94 -7.79 -9.77 -12.27
C LEU A 94 -9.02 -8.87 -12.10
N SER A 95 -9.90 -8.88 -13.09
CA SER A 95 -11.19 -8.21 -13.01
C SER A 95 -12.27 -9.13 -13.55
N LEU A 96 -13.31 -9.33 -12.73
CA LEU A 96 -14.49 -10.09 -13.13
C LEU A 96 -15.49 -9.10 -13.75
N LYS A 97 -15.91 -9.34 -14.98
CA LYS A 97 -16.95 -8.55 -15.65
C LYS A 97 -18.13 -9.42 -16.02
N LYS A 98 -19.32 -8.83 -15.94
CA LYS A 98 -20.56 -9.43 -16.43
C LYS A 98 -20.48 -9.49 -17.96
N ASP A 99 -20.77 -10.65 -18.53
CA ASP A 99 -20.74 -10.87 -19.98
C ASP A 99 -22.17 -10.82 -20.54
N LEU A 100 -22.85 -11.95 -20.61
CA LEU A 100 -24.19 -12.09 -21.16
C LEU A 100 -25.19 -12.47 -20.08
N LEU A 101 -26.40 -11.91 -20.17
CA LEU A 101 -27.54 -12.34 -19.37
C LEU A 101 -28.20 -13.51 -20.07
N ASN A 102 -28.34 -14.63 -19.36
CA ASN A 102 -29.06 -15.79 -19.86
C ASN A 102 -30.56 -15.55 -19.67
N GLU A 103 -31.26 -15.13 -20.73
CA GLU A 103 -32.67 -14.69 -20.66
C GLU A 103 -33.63 -15.73 -20.04
N LYS A 104 -33.31 -17.03 -20.17
CA LYS A 104 -34.14 -18.13 -19.65
C LYS A 104 -34.02 -18.34 -18.15
N THR A 105 -32.80 -18.24 -17.63
CA THR A 105 -32.51 -18.49 -16.20
C THR A 105 -32.42 -17.18 -15.41
N LEU A 106 -32.30 -16.04 -16.10
CA LEU A 106 -31.97 -14.71 -15.56
C LEU A 106 -30.60 -14.66 -14.83
N ASP A 107 -29.74 -15.64 -15.10
CA ASP A 107 -28.38 -15.69 -14.58
C ASP A 107 -27.41 -14.86 -15.43
N ILE A 108 -26.43 -14.24 -14.78
CA ILE A 108 -25.42 -13.43 -15.45
C ILE A 108 -24.11 -14.21 -15.50
N ASP A 109 -23.62 -14.46 -16.71
CA ASP A 109 -22.31 -15.06 -16.91
C ASP A 109 -21.22 -14.04 -16.58
N HIS A 110 -20.14 -14.51 -15.99
CA HIS A 110 -18.99 -13.68 -15.63
C HIS A 110 -17.76 -14.12 -16.40
N VAL A 111 -17.02 -13.14 -16.89
CA VAL A 111 -15.75 -13.32 -17.60
C VAL A 111 -14.64 -12.69 -16.80
N GLU A 112 -13.57 -13.45 -16.66
CA GLU A 112 -12.32 -12.97 -16.09
C GLU A 112 -11.48 -12.27 -17.17
N LEU A 113 -11.06 -11.05 -16.83
CA LEU A 113 -10.16 -10.24 -17.63
C LEU A 113 -8.90 -9.97 -16.83
N VAL A 114 -7.74 -10.26 -17.42
CA VAL A 114 -6.45 -9.89 -16.85
C VAL A 114 -6.03 -8.55 -17.44
N THR A 115 -5.78 -7.56 -16.57
CA THR A 115 -5.28 -6.24 -16.97
C THR A 115 -3.81 -6.11 -16.55
N LEU A 116 -2.94 -6.01 -17.54
CA LEU A 116 -1.56 -5.56 -17.39
C LEU A 116 -1.52 -4.03 -17.44
N LYS A 117 -0.80 -3.41 -16.51
CA LYS A 117 -0.63 -1.94 -16.45
C LYS A 117 0.83 -1.56 -16.39
N GLY A 118 1.16 -0.31 -16.70
CA GLY A 118 2.54 0.18 -16.55
C GLY A 118 3.47 -0.44 -17.59
N VAL A 119 2.96 -0.63 -18.80
CA VAL A 119 3.78 -0.90 -19.98
C VAL A 119 4.25 0.45 -20.49
N ASP A 120 5.57 0.64 -20.51
CA ASP A 120 6.25 1.81 -21.01
C ASP A 120 6.93 1.45 -22.35
N GLY A 121 7.09 2.42 -23.26
CA GLY A 121 7.63 2.18 -24.61
C GLY A 121 6.57 1.72 -25.62
N ASP A 122 6.93 0.81 -26.53
CA ASP A 122 6.02 0.31 -27.58
C ASP A 122 5.03 -0.74 -27.06
N VAL A 123 3.84 -0.27 -26.69
CA VAL A 123 2.77 -1.11 -26.14
C VAL A 123 2.25 -2.13 -27.16
N PHE A 124 2.28 -1.81 -28.46
CA PHE A 124 1.80 -2.72 -29.50
C PHE A 124 2.78 -3.87 -29.73
N ALA A 125 4.09 -3.60 -29.68
CA ALA A 125 5.10 -4.66 -29.67
C ALA A 125 4.88 -5.62 -28.49
N CYS A 126 4.65 -5.09 -27.28
CA CYS A 126 4.35 -5.88 -26.09
C CYS A 126 3.09 -6.74 -26.26
N GLU A 127 2.02 -6.19 -26.83
CA GLU A 127 0.79 -6.94 -27.09
C GLU A 127 1.03 -8.07 -28.09
N SER A 128 1.77 -7.80 -29.16
CA SER A 128 2.02 -8.78 -30.20
C SER A 128 2.80 -9.99 -29.69
N ASP A 129 3.81 -9.76 -28.83
CA ASP A 129 4.63 -10.83 -28.26
C ASP A 129 3.89 -11.58 -27.16
N LEU A 130 3.11 -10.88 -26.34
CA LEU A 130 2.22 -11.50 -25.37
C LEU A 130 1.17 -12.38 -26.06
N ARG A 131 0.53 -11.88 -27.12
CA ARG A 131 -0.48 -12.63 -27.88
C ARG A 131 0.11 -13.90 -28.49
N LYS A 132 1.28 -13.82 -29.15
CA LYS A 132 1.98 -15.00 -29.70
C LYS A 132 2.27 -16.05 -28.61
N PHE A 133 2.76 -15.61 -27.45
CA PHE A 133 3.06 -16.51 -26.34
C PHE A 133 1.79 -17.20 -25.81
N LEU A 134 0.70 -16.44 -25.61
CA LEU A 134 -0.56 -16.99 -25.13
C LEU A 134 -1.22 -17.92 -26.15
N GLU A 135 -1.20 -17.58 -27.44
CA GLU A 135 -1.76 -18.44 -28.49
C GLU A 135 -0.99 -19.76 -28.63
N ALA A 136 0.33 -19.74 -28.43
CA ALA A 136 1.16 -20.95 -28.42
C ALA A 136 0.83 -21.86 -27.23
N GLU A 137 0.62 -21.31 -26.04
CA GLU A 137 0.31 -22.08 -24.82
C GLU A 137 -1.13 -22.59 -24.78
N LEU A 138 -2.11 -21.78 -25.21
CA LEU A 138 -3.53 -22.16 -25.17
C LEU A 138 -4.02 -22.89 -26.44
N GLY A 139 -3.31 -22.77 -27.57
CA GLY A 139 -3.72 -23.36 -28.85
C GLY A 139 -5.00 -22.74 -29.45
N ARG A 140 -5.41 -21.57 -28.98
CA ARG A 140 -6.60 -20.82 -29.46
C ARG A 140 -6.28 -19.33 -29.56
N PRO A 141 -6.96 -18.58 -30.45
CA PRO A 141 -6.79 -17.13 -30.53
C PRO A 141 -7.24 -16.47 -29.22
N VAL A 142 -6.47 -15.49 -28.75
CA VAL A 142 -6.74 -14.76 -27.51
C VAL A 142 -7.16 -13.33 -27.83
N ALA A 143 -8.28 -12.90 -27.25
CA ALA A 143 -8.76 -11.53 -27.43
C ALA A 143 -8.01 -10.58 -26.49
N THR A 144 -7.33 -9.61 -27.10
CA THR A 144 -6.53 -8.58 -26.44
C THR A 144 -7.07 -7.18 -26.77
N HIS A 145 -6.94 -6.25 -25.83
CA HIS A 145 -7.29 -4.85 -26.03
C HIS A 145 -6.16 -3.97 -25.49
N VAL A 146 -5.66 -3.06 -26.31
CA VAL A 146 -4.56 -2.15 -25.96
C VAL A 146 -5.10 -0.74 -25.70
N ASP A 147 -4.69 -0.14 -24.59
CA ASP A 147 -4.89 1.26 -24.26
C ASP A 147 -3.51 1.92 -24.14
N GLU A 148 -3.04 2.50 -25.25
CA GLU A 148 -1.71 3.11 -25.38
C GLU A 148 -1.54 4.28 -24.42
N LEU A 149 -2.52 5.18 -24.33
CA LEU A 149 -2.47 6.38 -23.49
C LEU A 149 -2.27 6.04 -22.00
N LYS A 150 -2.80 4.89 -21.55
CA LYS A 150 -2.64 4.44 -20.16
C LYS A 150 -1.54 3.40 -19.98
N GLY A 151 -0.90 2.93 -21.06
CA GLY A 151 0.05 1.81 -21.04
C GLY A 151 -0.57 0.54 -20.45
N ARG A 152 -1.77 0.17 -20.92
CA ARG A 152 -2.52 -1.00 -20.41
C ARG A 152 -2.87 -1.98 -21.51
N ILE A 153 -2.78 -3.26 -21.18
CA ILE A 153 -3.20 -4.37 -22.04
C ILE A 153 -4.21 -5.20 -21.25
N VAL A 154 -5.40 -5.39 -21.82
CA VAL A 154 -6.45 -6.22 -21.24
C VAL A 154 -6.56 -7.49 -22.06
N VAL A 155 -6.52 -8.63 -21.40
CA VAL A 155 -6.58 -9.96 -22.01
C VAL A 155 -7.84 -10.66 -21.53
N LYS A 156 -8.66 -11.16 -22.47
CA LYS A 156 -9.84 -12.00 -22.20
C LYS A 156 -9.50 -13.46 -22.48
N GLY A 157 -9.81 -14.34 -21.52
CA GLY A 157 -9.72 -15.79 -21.71
C GLY A 157 -8.32 -16.40 -21.55
N ALA A 158 -7.41 -15.70 -20.86
CA ALA A 158 -6.11 -16.22 -20.44
C ALA A 158 -5.94 -16.10 -18.92
N ASP A 159 -5.30 -17.09 -18.33
CA ASP A 159 -5.04 -17.11 -16.89
C ASP A 159 -3.93 -16.13 -16.52
N ARG A 160 -4.09 -15.50 -15.35
CA ARG A 160 -3.07 -14.60 -14.78
C ARG A 160 -1.69 -15.25 -14.72
N SER A 161 -1.62 -16.53 -14.34
CA SER A 161 -0.36 -17.26 -14.17
C SER A 161 0.42 -17.43 -15.48
N LEU A 162 -0.25 -17.51 -16.64
CA LEU A 162 0.43 -17.58 -17.94
C LEU A 162 1.10 -16.24 -18.28
N ILE A 163 0.41 -15.14 -17.98
CA ILE A 163 0.96 -13.80 -18.19
C ILE A 163 2.11 -13.53 -17.21
N GLU A 164 2.03 -14.00 -15.96
CA GLU A 164 3.15 -13.96 -15.02
C GLU A 164 4.37 -14.71 -15.54
N LYS A 165 4.18 -15.94 -16.04
CA LYS A 165 5.27 -16.73 -16.65
C LYS A 165 5.92 -15.99 -17.83
N PHE A 166 5.14 -15.34 -18.69
CA PHE A 166 5.65 -14.51 -19.77
C PHE A 166 6.51 -13.35 -19.26
N LEU A 167 6.04 -12.61 -18.27
CA LEU A 167 6.79 -11.45 -17.74
C LEU A 167 8.10 -11.89 -17.07
N PHE A 168 8.09 -13.00 -16.35
CA PHE A 168 9.30 -13.57 -15.78
C PHE A 168 10.27 -14.10 -16.84
N SER A 169 9.78 -14.69 -17.95
CA SER A 169 10.64 -15.17 -19.03
C SER A 169 11.34 -14.04 -19.78
N GLN A 170 10.68 -12.89 -19.93
CA GLN A 170 11.29 -11.67 -20.47
C GLN A 170 12.22 -10.96 -19.48
N GLY A 171 12.07 -11.23 -18.17
CA GLY A 171 12.92 -10.69 -17.11
C GLY A 171 12.46 -9.34 -16.55
N PHE A 172 11.15 -9.03 -16.66
CA PHE A 172 10.54 -7.83 -16.08
C PHE A 172 10.18 -7.98 -14.61
#